data_AF-A0A7N5JVW7-F1
#
_entry.id   AF-A0A7N5JVW7-F1
#
_cell.length_a   1.000
_cell.length_b   1.000
_cell.length_c   1.000
_cell.angle_alpha   90.00
_cell.angle_beta   90.00
_cell.angle_gamma   90.00
#
_symmetry.space_group_name_H-M   'P 1'
#
loop_
_entity.id
_entity.type
_entity.pdbx_description
1 polymer ?
#
loop_
_entity_poly.entity_id
_entity_poly.type
_entity_poly.pdbx_seq_one_letter_code
_entity_poly.pdbx_strand_id
1 'polypeptide(L)'
;MKGLKASFGSTLIPAFASHACFVQSLCRLSCFLLHVVAFYCSSPPTGGCSLSRGVPGGFPSEQAADRRPGPAALPHVPEERAAVFSGPSRLGRRELRANRALAAGLVTHGLQPGRPRTSRVGRLIFRPGHRLCQYGAHGHSLGSLHVPGQRGTDLVIVLGWESQLLETGFLGIFLCPLWTLSRLPRETPPSQIVLWGFRWLIFRIMLGAGLIKIRGDRCWRDLTCMDFHYETQPVPNPVAYFLHRSPWWVHRFETLSNHFLELVVPFFIFLGRQMCALHGALQILFQVVLIISGNLSFLNWLTMVPSVACFDDATLGFLFPSGPGALKDRVLKLQEETARGARPTLRYGCMVRRAVHVALGVLVAWLSVPVVINLLSPTQVMNTSFNPLRIVNTYGAFGSITKERTEVILQGTASPNASLPDAVWEDYEFKCKPGDPGRRPCLISPYHHRLDWLMWFAAFQTYEHNEWIIHLAGKLLANDATALSLLALNPFKDRAPPRWVRGEHYRYKFSRPGGQHAAAGKWWVRKKIGAYFPPLSLRDLKDYFRSREWPYPEPD
;
A
#
# COMPACT_ATOMS: atom_id res chain seq x y z
N MET A 1 57.52 42.42 6.46
CA MET A 1 56.48 41.79 5.61
C MET A 1 56.25 40.34 6.04
N LYS A 2 55.46 40.11 7.10
CA LYS A 2 54.93 38.78 7.47
C LYS A 2 53.59 39.01 8.15
N GLY A 3 52.52 38.73 7.43
CA GLY A 3 51.14 38.94 7.88
C GLY A 3 50.21 38.76 6.70
N LEU A 4 49.94 37.50 6.33
CA LEU A 4 48.73 37.02 5.62
C LEU A 4 48.95 35.52 5.31
N LYS A 5 48.53 34.63 6.21
CA LYS A 5 48.26 33.20 5.97
C LYS A 5 47.57 32.62 7.20
N ALA A 6 46.37 33.14 7.49
CA ALA A 6 45.48 32.62 8.51
C ALA A 6 44.03 32.83 8.05
N SER A 7 43.66 32.16 6.95
CA SER A 7 42.28 31.88 6.55
C SER A 7 42.38 30.77 5.51
N PHE A 8 41.54 29.73 5.61
CA PHE A 8 41.68 28.41 4.99
C PHE A 8 42.56 27.41 5.74
N GLY A 9 42.02 26.82 6.82
CA GLY A 9 42.65 25.65 7.42
C GLY A 9 42.00 25.18 8.72
N SER A 10 40.68 25.07 8.80
CA SER A 10 40.01 24.54 10.01
C SER A 10 38.60 24.02 9.73
N THR A 11 38.45 23.11 8.76
CA THR A 11 37.15 22.47 8.50
C THR A 11 37.31 20.98 8.21
N LEU A 12 37.94 20.24 9.13
CA LEU A 12 37.98 18.78 9.12
C LEU A 12 37.95 18.28 10.56
N ILE A 13 36.81 18.49 11.22
CA ILE A 13 36.46 17.71 12.41
C ILE A 13 36.12 16.30 11.90
N PRO A 14 36.77 15.22 12.39
CA PRO A 14 36.53 13.87 11.89
C PRO A 14 35.07 13.49 12.15
N ALA A 15 34.33 13.20 11.08
CA ALA A 15 32.91 12.82 11.04
C ALA A 15 32.57 11.49 11.76
N PHE A 16 33.49 10.95 12.58
CA PHE A 16 33.42 9.63 13.19
C PHE A 16 32.51 9.56 14.42
N ALA A 17 32.09 10.69 14.99
CA ALA A 17 31.39 10.74 16.28
C ALA A 17 30.07 11.53 16.28
N SER A 18 29.44 11.70 15.11
CA SER A 18 28.38 12.71 14.90
C SER A 18 26.94 12.18 14.88
N HIS A 19 26.65 10.95 15.35
CA HIS A 19 25.28 10.38 15.28
C HIS A 19 24.84 9.64 16.58
N ALA A 20 25.39 10.03 17.73
CA ALA A 20 25.07 9.47 19.03
C ALA A 20 23.67 9.90 19.53
N CYS A 21 23.29 11.16 19.35
CA CYS A 21 21.93 11.64 19.61
C CYS A 21 20.92 11.04 18.61
N PHE A 22 21.37 10.83 17.38
CA PHE A 22 20.57 10.18 16.34
C PHE A 22 20.11 8.77 16.73
N VAL A 23 20.96 7.92 17.33
CA VAL A 23 20.54 6.60 17.83
C VAL A 23 19.54 6.72 18.97
N GLN A 24 19.63 7.74 19.82
CA GLN A 24 18.64 7.93 20.88
C GLN A 24 17.28 8.37 20.32
N SER A 25 17.28 9.23 19.30
CA SER A 25 16.08 9.66 18.59
C SER A 25 15.48 8.51 17.78
N LEU A 26 16.27 7.70 17.06
CA LEU A 26 15.74 6.56 16.32
C LEU A 26 15.41 5.37 17.20
N CYS A 27 16.16 4.99 18.23
CA CYS A 27 15.72 3.88 19.07
C CYS A 27 14.40 4.27 19.79
N ARG A 28 14.16 5.55 20.14
CA ARG A 28 12.84 6.03 20.62
C ARG A 28 11.79 6.11 19.53
N LEU A 29 12.11 6.65 18.36
CA LEU A 29 11.19 6.84 17.24
C LEU A 29 10.85 5.52 16.55
N SER A 30 11.82 4.63 16.36
CA SER A 30 11.65 3.26 15.90
C SER A 30 10.91 2.43 16.93
N CYS A 31 11.23 2.48 18.24
CA CYS A 31 10.41 1.78 19.22
C CYS A 31 8.98 2.34 19.27
N PHE A 32 8.81 3.67 19.18
CA PHE A 32 7.48 4.30 19.13
C PHE A 32 6.73 3.94 17.86
N LEU A 33 7.33 4.05 16.68
CA LEU A 33 6.71 3.74 15.40
C LEU A 33 6.53 2.24 15.17
N LEU A 34 7.45 1.38 15.65
CA LEU A 34 7.26 -0.07 15.64
C LEU A 34 6.21 -0.49 16.67
N HIS A 35 6.14 0.11 17.86
CA HIS A 35 5.04 -0.14 18.79
C HIS A 35 3.72 0.36 18.22
N VAL A 36 3.69 1.55 17.63
CA VAL A 36 2.51 2.12 16.98
C VAL A 36 2.08 1.20 15.85
N VAL A 37 2.97 0.83 14.93
CA VAL A 37 2.65 -0.06 13.81
C VAL A 37 2.29 -1.47 14.29
N ALA A 38 2.97 -2.04 15.28
CA ALA A 38 2.65 -3.36 15.84
C ALA A 38 1.32 -3.35 16.61
N PHE A 39 1.06 -2.33 17.43
CA PHE A 39 -0.21 -2.14 18.13
C PHE A 39 -1.36 -1.93 17.14
N TYR A 40 -1.14 -1.16 16.07
CA TYR A 40 -2.13 -0.90 15.03
C TYR A 40 -2.33 -2.07 14.05
N CYS A 41 -1.32 -2.92 13.84
CA CYS A 41 -1.47 -4.18 13.09
C CYS A 41 -2.13 -5.30 13.92
N SER A 42 -2.24 -5.17 15.25
CA SER A 42 -2.65 -6.26 16.16
C SER A 42 -4.02 -6.11 16.82
N SER A 43 -4.88 -5.15 16.44
CA SER A 43 -6.19 -4.95 17.12
C SER A 43 -7.40 -5.01 16.16
N PRO A 44 -8.56 -5.62 16.52
CA PRO A 44 -8.89 -6.45 17.70
C PRO A 44 -9.71 -7.76 17.34
N PRO A 45 -10.23 -8.57 18.30
CA PRO A 45 -11.35 -8.14 19.16
C PRO A 45 -11.07 -8.26 20.67
N THR A 46 -11.57 -7.27 21.41
CA THR A 46 -12.02 -7.42 22.80
C THR A 46 -13.26 -8.31 22.80
N GLY A 47 -13.06 -9.62 22.81
CA GLY A 47 -14.04 -10.62 23.22
C GLY A 47 -13.53 -11.25 24.50
N GLY A 48 -14.18 -10.97 25.63
CA GLY A 48 -13.81 -11.57 26.91
C GLY A 48 -14.03 -13.07 26.86
N CYS A 49 -12.95 -13.86 26.80
CA CYS A 49 -13.00 -15.26 27.20
C CYS A 49 -12.97 -15.31 28.73
N SER A 50 -14.15 -15.36 29.34
CA SER A 50 -14.32 -15.90 30.68
C SER A 50 -13.87 -17.36 30.67
N LEU A 51 -12.74 -17.66 31.31
CA LEU A 51 -12.35 -19.03 31.65
C LEU A 51 -13.36 -19.61 32.64
N SER A 52 -14.29 -20.45 32.18
CA SER A 52 -14.96 -21.42 33.05
C SER A 52 -14.19 -22.74 33.02
N ARG A 53 -13.55 -23.05 34.15
CA ARG A 53 -12.97 -24.36 34.48
C ARG A 53 -14.07 -25.43 34.47
N GLY A 54 -13.82 -26.56 33.82
CA GLY A 54 -14.61 -27.80 33.90
C GLY A 54 -13.71 -29.01 33.66
N VAL A 55 -13.67 -29.90 34.64
CA VAL A 55 -12.76 -31.03 34.89
C VAL A 55 -13.05 -32.25 33.97
N PRO A 56 -12.08 -33.15 33.70
CA PRO A 56 -12.23 -34.26 32.75
C PRO A 56 -12.83 -35.52 33.39
N GLY A 57 -13.51 -36.35 32.60
CA GLY A 57 -13.80 -37.73 32.99
C GLY A 57 -14.80 -38.46 32.10
N GLY A 58 -14.41 -39.66 31.64
CA GLY A 58 -15.34 -40.78 31.43
C GLY A 58 -15.62 -41.20 29.98
N PHE A 59 -14.81 -42.13 29.46
CA PHE A 59 -15.32 -43.28 28.68
C PHE A 59 -15.87 -44.33 29.68
N PRO A 60 -16.83 -45.22 29.33
CA PRO A 60 -16.64 -46.23 28.27
C PRO A 60 -17.90 -46.79 27.51
N SER A 61 -17.56 -47.57 26.47
CA SER A 61 -18.12 -48.87 26.02
C SER A 61 -19.49 -49.03 25.32
N GLU A 62 -19.40 -49.53 24.06
CA GLU A 62 -20.07 -50.72 23.47
C GLU A 62 -21.61 -50.78 23.23
N GLN A 63 -22.05 -50.87 21.95
CA GLN A 63 -22.41 -52.13 21.25
C GLN A 63 -23.19 -51.91 19.92
N ALA A 64 -22.69 -52.58 18.88
CA ALA A 64 -23.33 -53.26 17.74
C ALA A 64 -24.71 -52.82 17.17
N ALA A 65 -24.79 -52.63 15.85
CA ALA A 65 -25.45 -53.59 14.94
C ALA A 65 -25.37 -53.17 13.46
N ASP A 66 -25.24 -54.20 12.64
CA ASP A 66 -25.01 -54.29 11.20
C ASP A 66 -26.27 -54.04 10.35
N ARG A 67 -26.10 -53.57 9.09
CA ARG A 67 -26.82 -53.93 7.85
C ARG A 67 -26.77 -52.83 6.77
N ARG A 68 -26.09 -53.15 5.66
CA ARG A 68 -26.36 -52.57 4.32
C ARG A 68 -27.59 -53.24 3.68
N PRO A 69 -28.25 -52.58 2.73
CA PRO A 69 -28.10 -53.01 1.33
C PRO A 69 -27.97 -51.85 0.32
N GLY A 70 -27.62 -52.22 -0.92
CA GLY A 70 -27.14 -51.38 -2.02
C GLY A 70 -28.17 -50.56 -2.83
N PRO A 71 -27.81 -50.10 -4.05
CA PRO A 71 -28.24 -48.83 -4.62
C PRO A 71 -29.49 -48.93 -5.52
N ALA A 72 -30.27 -47.85 -5.61
CA ALA A 72 -31.40 -47.73 -6.51
C ALA A 72 -31.32 -46.47 -7.39
N ALA A 73 -31.21 -46.74 -8.69
CA ALA A 73 -31.72 -46.07 -9.88
C ALA A 73 -32.07 -44.55 -9.87
N LEU A 74 -31.41 -43.83 -10.79
CA LEU A 74 -31.84 -42.57 -11.43
C LEU A 74 -33.01 -42.80 -12.40
N PRO A 75 -33.87 -41.79 -12.63
CA PRO A 75 -34.59 -41.65 -13.88
C PRO A 75 -34.06 -40.49 -14.74
N HIS A 76 -33.89 -40.80 -16.02
CA HIS A 76 -33.68 -39.94 -17.18
C HIS A 76 -34.97 -39.20 -17.59
N VAL A 77 -34.89 -37.91 -17.93
CA VAL A 77 -35.72 -37.21 -18.96
C VAL A 77 -34.98 -35.92 -19.42
N PRO A 78 -35.27 -35.31 -20.59
CA PRO A 78 -34.33 -35.28 -21.71
C PRO A 78 -33.90 -33.86 -22.16
N GLU A 79 -32.85 -33.84 -23.01
CA GLU A 79 -32.47 -32.73 -23.88
C GLU A 79 -33.55 -32.42 -24.93
N GLU A 80 -33.92 -31.15 -25.08
CA GLU A 80 -34.46 -30.66 -26.35
C GLU A 80 -33.94 -29.25 -26.71
N ARG A 81 -33.05 -29.28 -27.72
CA ARG A 81 -32.77 -28.36 -28.83
C ARG A 81 -33.13 -26.87 -28.73
N ALA A 82 -32.07 -26.10 -28.99
CA ALA A 82 -32.05 -24.72 -29.43
C ALA A 82 -32.81 -24.46 -30.73
N ALA A 83 -33.49 -23.31 -30.80
CA ALA A 83 -33.94 -22.69 -32.04
C ALA A 83 -33.73 -21.16 -32.01
N VAL A 84 -32.75 -20.74 -32.81
CA VAL A 84 -32.78 -19.63 -33.80
C VAL A 84 -33.35 -18.26 -33.38
N PHE A 85 -32.42 -17.31 -33.36
CA PHE A 85 -32.59 -15.85 -33.43
C PHE A 85 -33.53 -15.39 -34.56
N SER A 86 -34.45 -14.48 -34.23
CA SER A 86 -35.07 -13.54 -35.17
C SER A 86 -34.66 -12.12 -34.77
N GLY A 87 -34.10 -11.37 -35.73
CA GLY A 87 -33.53 -10.04 -35.52
C GLY A 87 -34.58 -8.92 -35.52
N PRO A 88 -34.22 -7.71 -35.06
CA PRO A 88 -35.08 -6.54 -35.15
C PRO A 88 -34.95 -5.81 -36.49
N SER A 89 -36.08 -5.25 -36.88
CA SER A 89 -36.39 -4.46 -38.07
C SER A 89 -35.56 -3.17 -38.20
N ARG A 90 -35.17 -2.88 -39.44
CA ARG A 90 -34.62 -1.60 -39.91
C ARG A 90 -35.73 -0.56 -40.00
N LEU A 91 -35.47 0.69 -39.63
CA LEU A 91 -35.64 1.89 -40.49
C LEU A 91 -35.27 3.18 -39.74
N GLY A 92 -34.28 3.91 -40.25
CA GLY A 92 -34.01 5.29 -39.79
C GLY A 92 -32.63 5.89 -40.08
N ARG A 93 -32.27 6.02 -41.37
CA ARG A 93 -31.42 7.08 -42.01
C ARG A 93 -30.06 7.44 -41.35
N ARG A 94 -28.92 7.12 -41.99
CA ARG A 94 -28.24 7.81 -43.13
C ARG A 94 -27.34 8.98 -42.69
N GLU A 95 -26.19 9.02 -43.37
CA GLU A 95 -25.05 9.96 -43.31
C GLU A 95 -23.96 9.58 -42.30
N LEU A 96 -22.67 9.45 -42.65
CA LEU A 96 -21.94 9.78 -43.86
C LEU A 96 -20.69 8.87 -43.95
N ARG A 97 -20.38 8.38 -45.15
CA ARG A 97 -19.08 7.78 -45.50
C ARG A 97 -17.99 8.86 -45.43
N ALA A 98 -16.77 8.49 -45.05
CA ALA A 98 -15.60 8.60 -45.94
C ALA A 98 -14.28 8.20 -45.24
N ASN A 99 -13.39 7.65 -46.05
CA ASN A 99 -11.93 7.57 -45.91
C ASN A 99 -11.33 6.45 -45.04
N ARG A 100 -10.98 5.34 -45.68
CA ARG A 100 -9.65 5.20 -46.34
C ARG A 100 -9.55 3.88 -47.10
N ALA A 101 -9.31 4.00 -48.40
CA ALA A 101 -8.65 3.00 -49.23
C ALA A 101 -7.13 3.27 -49.24
N LEU A 102 -6.40 2.34 -49.87
CA LEU A 102 -4.94 2.16 -49.98
C LEU A 102 -4.32 1.34 -48.83
N ALA A 103 -3.64 0.22 -49.09
CA ALA A 103 -3.23 -0.40 -50.33
C ALA A 103 -3.02 -1.91 -50.12
N ALA A 104 -3.29 -2.64 -51.19
CA ALA A 104 -3.09 -4.07 -51.36
C ALA A 104 -1.64 -4.42 -51.73
N GLY A 105 -1.29 -5.69 -51.54
CA GLY A 105 -0.10 -6.37 -52.06
C GLY A 105 0.03 -7.71 -51.32
N LEU A 106 -0.66 -8.78 -51.74
CA LEU A 106 -0.18 -9.83 -52.69
C LEU A 106 1.23 -10.36 -52.29
N VAL A 107 1.57 -11.65 -52.24
CA VAL A 107 0.98 -12.90 -52.73
C VAL A 107 1.83 -14.07 -52.19
N THR A 108 1.20 -15.02 -51.52
CA THR A 108 1.17 -16.49 -51.75
C THR A 108 2.41 -17.33 -52.15
N HIS A 109 2.32 -18.60 -51.69
CA HIS A 109 3.02 -19.85 -52.06
C HIS A 109 4.34 -20.16 -51.32
N GLY A 110 4.56 -21.35 -50.75
CA GLY A 110 3.77 -22.58 -50.70
C GLY A 110 4.54 -23.72 -50.01
N LEU A 111 3.82 -24.83 -49.81
CA LEU A 111 4.29 -26.24 -49.73
C LEU A 111 5.00 -26.75 -48.44
N GLN A 112 4.29 -27.66 -47.76
CA GLN A 112 4.75 -28.76 -46.88
C GLN A 112 5.52 -29.85 -47.68
N PRO A 113 5.96 -31.02 -47.12
CA PRO A 113 6.20 -31.50 -45.74
C PRO A 113 7.58 -32.20 -45.57
N GLY A 114 7.90 -32.70 -44.35
CA GLY A 114 8.82 -33.84 -44.20
C GLY A 114 9.69 -33.86 -42.92
N ARG A 115 9.40 -34.79 -42.00
CA ARG A 115 10.31 -35.20 -40.91
C ARG A 115 11.45 -36.08 -41.47
N PRO A 116 12.59 -36.16 -40.76
CA PRO A 116 12.85 -37.42 -40.06
C PRO A 116 13.43 -37.25 -38.64
N ARG A 117 13.15 -38.24 -37.79
CA ARG A 117 13.83 -38.48 -36.51
C ARG A 117 15.18 -39.16 -36.80
N THR A 118 16.26 -38.62 -36.25
CA THR A 118 17.48 -39.39 -35.95
C THR A 118 18.05 -38.94 -34.60
N SER A 119 18.57 -39.94 -33.90
CA SER A 119 19.15 -39.92 -32.55
C SER A 119 20.54 -39.27 -32.52
N ARG A 120 20.86 -38.57 -31.43
CA ARG A 120 22.20 -38.65 -30.80
C ARG A 120 22.24 -38.03 -29.40
N VAL A 121 23.09 -38.67 -28.62
CA VAL A 121 23.47 -38.48 -27.22
C VAL A 121 24.22 -37.18 -26.98
N GLY A 122 24.00 -36.58 -25.80
CA GLY A 122 25.01 -35.84 -25.04
C GLY A 122 25.06 -34.32 -25.20
N ARG A 123 24.61 -33.60 -24.17
CA ARG A 123 25.43 -32.61 -23.41
C ARG A 123 24.57 -31.87 -22.38
N LEU A 124 25.01 -31.92 -21.13
CA LEU A 124 24.62 -30.99 -20.06
C LEU A 124 24.82 -29.55 -20.54
N ILE A 125 23.74 -28.78 -20.63
CA ILE A 125 23.78 -27.31 -20.56
C ILE A 125 22.58 -26.86 -19.73
N PHE A 126 22.86 -26.35 -18.54
CA PHE A 126 21.93 -25.58 -17.72
C PHE A 126 21.41 -24.39 -18.53
N ARG A 127 20.11 -24.38 -18.85
CA ARG A 127 19.37 -23.18 -19.29
C ARG A 127 18.43 -22.74 -18.17
N PRO A 128 18.63 -21.58 -17.54
CA PRO A 128 17.59 -20.97 -16.72
C PRO A 128 16.56 -20.33 -17.65
N GLY A 129 15.45 -21.04 -17.88
CA GLY A 129 14.28 -20.51 -18.54
C GLY A 129 13.45 -19.67 -17.58
N HIS A 130 13.80 -18.39 -17.38
CA HIS A 130 12.82 -17.41 -16.91
C HIS A 130 12.08 -16.87 -18.14
N ARG A 131 10.89 -17.43 -18.40
CA ARG A 131 9.88 -16.76 -19.22
C ARG A 131 9.48 -15.48 -18.49
N LEU A 132 9.95 -14.34 -19.00
CA LEU A 132 9.36 -13.04 -18.73
C LEU A 132 7.91 -13.07 -19.22
N CYS A 133 6.95 -13.19 -18.29
CA CYS A 133 5.59 -12.77 -18.57
C CYS A 133 5.59 -11.24 -18.65
N GLN A 134 5.67 -10.72 -19.88
CA GLN A 134 5.27 -9.35 -20.18
C GLN A 134 3.77 -9.21 -19.89
N TYR A 135 3.42 -8.58 -18.77
CA TYR A 135 2.07 -8.03 -18.60
C TYR A 135 2.02 -6.64 -19.23
N GLY A 136 1.07 -6.50 -20.15
CA GLY A 136 0.85 -5.31 -20.96
C GLY A 136 0.60 -4.05 -20.13
N ALA A 137 1.02 -2.94 -20.72
CA ALA A 137 0.91 -1.60 -20.21
C ALA A 137 -0.56 -1.17 -20.05
N HIS A 138 -1.13 -1.37 -18.86
CA HIS A 138 -2.20 -0.51 -18.33
C HIS A 138 -1.94 -0.32 -16.85
N GLY A 139 -1.69 0.94 -16.47
CA GLY A 139 -1.29 1.32 -15.12
C GLY A 139 -2.39 1.04 -14.10
N HIS A 140 -2.33 -0.10 -13.43
CA HIS A 140 -3.06 -0.35 -12.20
C HIS A 140 -2.17 -1.10 -11.19
N SER A 141 -2.03 -0.47 -10.04
CA SER A 141 -1.12 -0.80 -8.94
C SER A 141 -1.67 -1.90 -8.04
N LEU A 142 -1.61 -3.17 -8.46
CA LEU A 142 -1.90 -4.30 -7.57
C LEU A 142 -0.94 -5.44 -7.85
N GLY A 143 0.07 -5.60 -6.99
CA GLY A 143 0.82 -6.84 -6.90
C GLY A 143 -0.01 -7.86 -6.13
N SER A 144 -0.92 -8.55 -6.82
CA SER A 144 -1.66 -9.66 -6.22
C SER A 144 -0.72 -10.86 -6.09
N LEU A 145 -0.45 -11.31 -4.86
CA LEU A 145 0.31 -12.53 -4.63
C LEU A 145 -0.68 -13.70 -4.58
N HIS A 146 -0.72 -14.51 -5.63
CA HIS A 146 -1.19 -15.88 -5.51
C HIS A 146 0.02 -16.74 -5.14
N VAL A 147 0.16 -17.10 -3.87
CA VAL A 147 1.18 -18.05 -3.41
C VAL A 147 0.73 -19.44 -3.83
N PRO A 148 1.43 -20.14 -4.74
CA PRO A 148 1.06 -21.51 -5.07
C PRO A 148 1.32 -22.40 -3.86
N GLY A 149 0.27 -22.98 -3.27
CA GLY A 149 0.40 -24.03 -2.25
C GLY A 149 0.02 -23.66 -0.80
N GLN A 150 -0.52 -22.48 -0.53
CA GLN A 150 -1.18 -22.21 0.76
C GLN A 150 -2.70 -22.35 0.64
N ARG A 151 -3.25 -23.22 1.50
CA ARG A 151 -4.69 -23.48 1.65
C ARG A 151 -5.42 -22.16 1.89
N GLY A 152 -6.54 -21.97 1.20
CA GLY A 152 -7.26 -20.70 1.13
C GLY A 152 -7.55 -20.10 2.50
N THR A 153 -7.21 -18.81 2.66
CA THR A 153 -7.93 -17.80 3.48
C THR A 153 -7.27 -16.42 3.46
N ASP A 154 -6.00 -16.28 3.07
CA ASP A 154 -5.30 -14.99 3.20
C ASP A 154 -5.12 -14.25 1.87
N LEU A 155 -6.10 -13.40 1.53
CA LEU A 155 -5.93 -12.36 0.52
C LEU A 155 -5.00 -11.26 1.09
N VAL A 156 -3.69 -11.46 1.03
CA VAL A 156 -2.72 -10.41 1.39
C VAL A 156 -2.50 -9.51 0.19
N ILE A 157 -3.30 -8.44 0.07
CA ILE A 157 -2.99 -7.34 -0.83
C ILE A 157 -1.82 -6.57 -0.24
N VAL A 158 -0.65 -6.73 -0.85
CA VAL A 158 0.58 -6.09 -0.40
C VAL A 158 0.58 -4.64 -0.87
N LEU A 159 0.35 -3.73 0.06
CA LEU A 159 0.35 -2.29 -0.23
C LEU A 159 1.79 -1.76 -0.13
N GLY A 160 2.13 -0.73 -0.91
CA GLY A 160 3.52 -0.25 -1.05
C GLY A 160 4.20 0.11 0.28
N TRP A 161 3.44 0.59 1.27
CA TRP A 161 3.94 0.91 2.61
C TRP A 161 4.29 -0.32 3.46
N GLU A 162 3.72 -1.50 3.20
CA GLU A 162 4.12 -2.73 3.91
C GLU A 162 5.54 -3.16 3.50
N SER A 163 5.88 -2.97 2.22
CA SER A 163 7.24 -3.20 1.72
C SER A 163 8.22 -2.18 2.30
N GLN A 164 7.81 -0.91 2.42
CA GLN A 164 8.62 0.12 3.09
C GLN A 164 8.80 -0.19 4.57
N LEU A 165 7.78 -0.72 5.24
CA LEU A 165 7.84 -1.04 6.66
C LEU A 165 8.86 -2.14 6.91
N LEU A 166 8.82 -3.19 6.08
CA LEU A 166 9.79 -4.27 6.12
C LEU A 166 11.21 -3.75 5.90
N GLU A 167 11.44 -2.90 4.88
CA GLU A 167 12.76 -2.37 4.58
C GLU A 167 13.29 -1.43 5.69
N THR A 168 12.44 -0.55 6.22
CA THR A 168 12.77 0.36 7.31
C THR A 168 13.07 -0.41 8.60
N GLY A 169 12.26 -1.43 8.91
CA GLY A 169 12.45 -2.31 10.05
C GLY A 169 13.73 -3.13 9.94
N PHE A 170 14.00 -3.70 8.76
CA PHE A 170 15.23 -4.45 8.48
C PHE A 170 16.48 -3.60 8.69
N LEU A 171 16.53 -2.37 8.17
CA LEU A 171 17.64 -1.45 8.43
C LEU A 171 17.73 -1.07 9.92
N GLY A 172 16.58 -0.95 10.61
CA GLY A 172 16.51 -0.67 12.04
C GLY A 172 17.19 -1.73 12.92
N ILE A 173 17.14 -3.01 12.53
CA ILE A 173 17.79 -4.12 13.26
C ILE A 173 19.29 -3.86 13.44
N PHE A 174 19.95 -3.32 12.43
CA PHE A 174 21.41 -3.09 12.43
C PHE A 174 21.82 -1.74 13.04
N LEU A 175 20.85 -0.91 13.44
CA LEU A 175 21.12 0.41 13.99
C LEU A 175 21.45 0.39 15.49
N CYS A 176 20.68 -0.36 16.30
CA CYS A 176 20.90 -0.44 17.75
C CYS A 176 21.75 -1.69 18.10
N PRO A 177 22.69 -1.61 19.08
CA PRO A 177 23.44 -2.77 19.54
C PRO A 177 22.51 -3.73 20.29
N LEU A 178 22.12 -4.81 19.62
CA LEU A 178 21.08 -5.76 20.06
C LEU A 178 21.29 -6.29 21.50
N TRP A 179 22.55 -6.41 21.95
CA TRP A 179 22.88 -7.05 23.22
C TRP A 179 23.15 -6.08 24.37
N THR A 180 23.45 -4.81 24.09
CA THR A 180 23.86 -3.86 25.14
C THR A 180 22.75 -2.88 25.49
N LEU A 181 21.84 -2.57 24.55
CA LEU A 181 20.75 -1.58 24.69
C LEU A 181 21.19 -0.20 25.27
N SER A 182 22.49 0.07 25.33
CA SER A 182 23.05 1.30 25.88
C SER A 182 22.79 2.47 24.94
N ARG A 183 22.42 3.61 25.51
CA ARG A 183 22.14 4.86 24.78
C ARG A 183 23.38 5.45 24.11
N LEU A 184 24.56 5.21 24.67
CA LEU A 184 25.85 5.69 24.17
C LEU A 184 26.91 4.58 24.28
N PRO A 185 26.91 3.61 23.36
CA PRO A 185 27.92 2.56 23.34
C PRO A 185 29.26 3.15 22.89
N ARG A 186 30.22 3.32 23.80
CA ARG A 186 31.57 3.85 23.47
C ARG A 186 32.30 2.99 22.43
N GLU A 187 32.13 1.68 22.50
CA GLU A 187 32.86 0.72 21.67
C GLU A 187 32.17 0.45 20.32
N THR A 188 30.90 0.81 20.16
CA THR A 188 30.13 0.42 18.98
C THR A 188 29.28 1.56 18.43
N PRO A 189 29.92 2.54 17.75
CA PRO A 189 29.20 3.68 17.17
C PRO A 189 28.20 3.25 16.09
N PRO A 190 27.22 4.12 15.77
CA PRO A 190 26.25 3.86 14.70
C PRO A 190 26.95 3.61 13.37
N SER A 191 26.50 2.58 12.64
CA SER A 191 27.10 2.21 11.37
C SER A 191 26.79 3.23 10.28
N GLN A 192 27.83 3.82 9.69
CA GLN A 192 27.68 4.72 8.54
C GLN A 192 26.99 4.02 7.35
N ILE A 193 27.20 2.71 7.19
CA ILE A 193 26.56 1.93 6.12
C ILE A 193 25.04 1.89 6.32
N VAL A 194 24.57 1.71 7.55
CA VAL A 194 23.14 1.68 7.87
C VAL A 194 22.53 3.08 7.71
N LEU A 195 23.24 4.13 8.13
CA LEU A 195 22.83 5.52 7.88
C LEU A 195 22.68 5.83 6.41
N TRP A 196 23.67 5.43 5.59
CA TRP A 196 23.60 5.54 4.14
C TRP A 196 22.50 4.65 3.55
N GLY A 197 22.19 3.50 4.15
CA GLY A 197 21.03 2.68 3.80
C GLY A 197 19.70 3.43 3.97
N PHE A 198 19.52 4.13 5.10
CA PHE A 198 18.34 5.00 5.31
C PHE A 198 18.31 6.19 4.35
N ARG A 199 19.45 6.85 4.11
CA ARG A 199 19.55 7.94 3.12
C ARG A 199 19.23 7.46 1.71
N TRP A 200 19.69 6.27 1.34
CA TRP A 200 19.38 5.62 0.07
C TRP A 200 17.90 5.24 -0.03
N LEU A 201 17.29 4.81 1.08
CA LEU A 201 15.86 4.52 1.14
C LEU A 201 15.02 5.77 0.86
N ILE A 202 15.25 6.89 1.58
CA ILE A 202 14.49 8.13 1.34
C ILE A 202 14.74 8.68 -0.07
N PHE A 203 15.97 8.59 -0.58
CA PHE A 203 16.29 8.98 -1.95
C PHE A 203 15.43 8.23 -2.97
N ARG A 204 15.36 6.90 -2.87
CA ARG A 204 14.57 6.07 -3.77
C ARG A 204 13.07 6.30 -3.64
N ILE A 205 12.57 6.50 -2.41
CA ILE A 205 11.15 6.77 -2.18
C ILE A 205 10.74 8.06 -2.91
N MET A 206 11.47 9.14 -2.68
CA MET A 206 11.13 10.45 -3.25
C MET A 206 11.34 10.50 -4.75
N LEU A 207 12.51 10.08 -5.21
CA LEU A 207 12.80 10.10 -6.65
C LEU A 207 11.88 9.16 -7.42
N GLY A 208 11.58 7.98 -6.87
CA GLY A 208 10.63 7.03 -7.47
C GLY A 208 9.22 7.60 -7.59
N ALA A 209 8.74 8.31 -6.55
CA ALA A 209 7.45 8.99 -6.55
C ALA A 209 7.39 10.15 -7.54
N GLY A 210 8.43 10.99 -7.62
CA GLY A 210 8.47 12.10 -8.57
C GLY A 210 8.54 11.64 -10.02
N LEU A 211 9.38 10.64 -10.31
CA LEU A 211 9.55 10.12 -11.67
C LEU A 211 8.27 9.48 -12.20
N ILE A 212 7.54 8.74 -11.35
CA ILE A 212 6.29 8.11 -11.80
C ILE A 212 5.19 9.13 -12.05
N LYS A 213 5.16 10.26 -11.33
CA LYS A 213 4.22 11.36 -11.58
C LYS A 213 4.48 12.00 -12.94
N ILE A 214 5.73 12.36 -13.22
CA ILE A 214 6.08 12.91 -14.53
C ILE A 214 5.82 11.90 -15.65
N ARG A 215 6.07 10.61 -15.44
CA ARG A 215 5.93 9.58 -16.49
C ARG A 215 4.50 9.09 -16.67
N GLY A 216 3.67 9.13 -15.63
CA GLY A 216 2.35 8.50 -15.57
C GLY A 216 1.26 9.26 -16.29
N ASP A 217 0.88 10.43 -15.77
CA ASP A 217 -0.26 11.21 -16.28
C ASP A 217 0.17 12.59 -16.80
N ARG A 218 -0.50 13.05 -17.85
CA ARG A 218 -0.29 14.40 -18.42
C ARG A 218 -0.66 15.49 -17.42
N CYS A 219 -1.61 15.27 -16.51
CA CYS A 219 -1.99 16.30 -15.53
C CYS A 219 -0.81 16.76 -14.65
N TRP A 220 0.20 15.91 -14.45
CA TRP A 220 1.38 16.26 -13.64
C TRP A 220 2.26 17.24 -14.40
N ARG A 221 2.40 17.05 -15.72
CA ARG A 221 3.15 17.94 -16.61
C ARG A 221 2.41 19.25 -16.86
N ASP A 222 1.08 19.20 -16.90
CA ASP A 222 0.22 20.36 -17.10
C ASP A 222 -0.05 21.14 -15.78
N LEU A 223 0.46 20.63 -14.64
CA LEU A 223 0.32 21.19 -13.29
C LEU A 223 -1.12 21.25 -12.74
N THR A 224 -2.03 20.41 -13.26
CA THR A 224 -3.47 20.42 -12.91
C THR A 224 -3.91 19.24 -12.05
N CYS A 225 -3.01 18.32 -11.65
CA CYS A 225 -3.46 17.13 -10.90
C CYS A 225 -4.10 17.47 -9.55
N MET A 226 -3.64 18.54 -8.88
CA MET A 226 -4.18 18.94 -7.58
C MET A 226 -5.63 19.47 -7.66
N ASP A 227 -6.10 19.86 -8.85
CA ASP A 227 -7.51 20.24 -9.09
C ASP A 227 -8.47 19.05 -8.83
N PHE A 228 -7.97 17.82 -8.97
CA PHE A 228 -8.76 16.60 -8.78
C PHE A 228 -8.39 15.83 -7.52
N HIS A 229 -7.09 15.83 -7.17
CA HIS A 229 -6.52 14.91 -6.19
C HIS A 229 -7.21 14.95 -4.83
N TYR A 230 -7.48 16.14 -4.28
CA TYR A 230 -8.11 16.27 -2.96
C TYR A 230 -9.47 15.57 -2.85
N GLU A 231 -10.28 15.61 -3.91
CA GLU A 231 -11.58 14.95 -3.95
C GLU A 231 -11.45 13.45 -4.22
N THR A 232 -10.51 13.03 -5.07
CA THR A 232 -10.39 11.64 -5.54
C THR A 232 -9.43 10.77 -4.73
N GLN A 233 -8.79 11.33 -3.70
CA GLN A 233 -7.97 10.60 -2.72
C GLN A 233 -8.69 9.37 -2.14
N PRO A 234 -7.98 8.31 -1.74
CA PRO A 234 -8.58 7.10 -1.17
C PRO A 234 -9.55 7.38 -0.01
N VAL A 235 -9.04 8.04 1.02
CA VAL A 235 -9.81 8.49 2.18
C VAL A 235 -9.47 9.96 2.43
N PRO A 236 -10.24 10.91 1.87
CA PRO A 236 -9.98 12.32 2.10
C PRO A 236 -10.29 12.68 3.55
N ASN A 237 -9.61 13.72 4.04
CA ASN A 237 -9.84 14.25 5.38
C ASN A 237 -10.64 15.57 5.31
N PRO A 238 -11.04 16.16 6.44
CA PRO A 238 -11.76 17.43 6.44
C PRO A 238 -10.99 18.59 5.80
N VAL A 239 -9.65 18.57 5.87
CA VAL A 239 -8.82 19.64 5.31
C VAL A 239 -8.83 19.58 3.78
N ALA A 240 -8.81 18.37 3.20
CA ALA A 240 -8.92 18.14 1.76
C ALA A 240 -10.19 18.78 1.17
N TYR A 241 -11.31 18.76 1.89
CA TYR A 241 -12.56 19.42 1.48
C TYR A 241 -12.38 20.93 1.24
N PHE A 242 -11.63 21.60 2.11
CA PHE A 242 -11.34 23.03 1.98
C PHE A 242 -10.24 23.29 0.96
N LEU A 243 -9.15 22.50 0.99
CA LEU A 243 -8.03 22.64 0.06
C LEU A 243 -8.45 22.45 -1.39
N HIS A 244 -9.40 21.54 -1.68
CA HIS A 244 -9.97 21.35 -3.01
C HIS A 244 -10.64 22.62 -3.60
N ARG A 245 -10.96 23.61 -2.76
CA ARG A 245 -11.57 24.88 -3.18
C ARG A 245 -10.55 26.00 -3.34
N SER A 246 -9.27 25.71 -3.16
CA SER A 246 -8.21 26.69 -3.35
C SER A 246 -8.19 27.19 -4.80
N PRO A 247 -7.75 28.44 -5.03
CA PRO A 247 -7.59 28.95 -6.39
C PRO A 247 -6.62 28.09 -7.23
N TRP A 248 -6.85 28.04 -8.54
CA TRP A 248 -6.03 27.26 -9.48
C TRP A 248 -4.51 27.52 -9.38
N TRP A 249 -4.10 28.74 -9.03
CA TRP A 249 -2.67 29.07 -8.90
C TRP A 249 -2.02 28.40 -7.68
N VAL A 250 -2.79 28.16 -6.61
CA VAL A 250 -2.34 27.40 -5.44
C VAL A 250 -2.08 25.95 -5.87
N HIS A 251 -3.01 25.33 -6.58
CA HIS A 251 -2.87 23.95 -7.07
C HIS A 251 -1.68 23.75 -8.02
N ARG A 252 -1.40 24.73 -8.89
CA ARG A 252 -0.20 24.70 -9.73
C ARG A 252 1.08 24.84 -8.89
N PHE A 253 1.09 25.73 -7.91
CA PHE A 253 2.22 25.89 -6.99
C PHE A 253 2.47 24.64 -6.15
N GLU A 254 1.42 24.00 -5.64
CA GLU A 254 1.48 22.72 -4.93
C GLU A 254 2.08 21.63 -5.82
N THR A 255 1.63 21.55 -7.07
CA THR A 255 2.14 20.58 -8.04
C THR A 255 3.61 20.82 -8.35
N LEU A 256 4.02 22.08 -8.57
CA LEU A 256 5.43 22.44 -8.81
C LEU A 256 6.30 22.13 -7.58
N SER A 257 5.82 22.45 -6.38
CA SER A 257 6.50 22.16 -5.12
C SER A 257 6.69 20.66 -4.93
N ASN A 258 5.67 19.86 -5.26
CA ASN A 258 5.76 18.40 -5.30
C ASN A 258 6.92 17.93 -6.19
N HIS A 259 6.99 18.43 -7.43
CA HIS A 259 8.07 18.07 -8.35
C HIS A 259 9.45 18.47 -7.80
N PHE A 260 9.58 19.67 -7.23
CA PHE A 260 10.83 20.11 -6.64
C PHE A 260 11.27 19.20 -5.48
N LEU A 261 10.37 18.93 -4.54
CA LEU A 261 10.65 18.12 -3.34
C LEU A 261 10.92 16.65 -3.65
N GLU A 262 10.32 16.10 -4.70
CA GLU A 262 10.48 14.70 -5.08
C GLU A 262 11.58 14.44 -6.11
N LEU A 263 11.92 15.41 -6.96
CA LEU A 263 12.91 15.21 -8.03
C LEU A 263 14.22 15.95 -7.81
N VAL A 264 14.21 17.13 -7.18
CA VAL A 264 15.42 17.95 -7.03
C VAL A 264 16.02 17.74 -5.64
N VAL A 265 15.20 17.90 -4.60
CA VAL A 265 15.65 17.83 -3.21
C VAL A 265 16.36 16.52 -2.86
N PRO A 266 15.98 15.31 -3.35
CA PRO A 266 16.72 14.08 -3.02
C PRO A 266 18.20 14.13 -3.35
N PHE A 267 18.61 14.87 -4.39
CA PHE A 267 20.02 15.01 -4.75
C PHE A 267 20.84 15.79 -3.71
N PHE A 268 20.20 16.59 -2.85
CA PHE A 268 20.88 17.34 -1.79
C PHE A 268 21.57 16.43 -0.77
N ILE A 269 21.18 15.15 -0.66
CA ILE A 269 21.88 14.14 0.14
C ILE A 269 23.37 14.05 -0.24
N PHE A 270 23.70 14.28 -1.52
CA PHE A 270 25.06 14.16 -2.05
C PHE A 270 25.85 15.47 -2.03
N LEU A 271 25.22 16.61 -1.70
CA LEU A 271 25.81 17.95 -1.80
C LEU A 271 26.44 18.44 -0.48
N GLY A 272 26.90 17.52 0.37
CA GLY A 272 27.57 17.81 1.63
C GLY A 272 26.64 17.95 2.85
N ARG A 273 27.23 18.32 4.00
CA ARG A 273 26.57 18.24 5.32
C ARG A 273 25.33 19.12 5.44
N GLN A 274 25.43 20.39 5.05
CA GLN A 274 24.35 21.37 5.19
C GLN A 274 23.16 21.04 4.27
N MET A 275 23.46 20.66 3.02
CA MET A 275 22.43 20.28 2.05
C MET A 275 21.72 18.98 2.44
N CYS A 276 22.44 18.02 3.02
CA CYS A 276 21.83 16.80 3.56
C CYS A 276 20.87 17.11 4.72
N ALA A 277 21.26 17.99 5.66
CA ALA A 277 20.35 18.43 6.72
C ALA A 277 19.12 19.18 6.17
N LEU A 278 19.32 20.05 5.17
CA LEU A 278 18.22 20.74 4.49
C LEU A 278 17.27 19.75 3.80
N HIS A 279 17.80 18.72 3.14
CA HIS A 279 17.00 17.62 2.58
C HIS A 279 16.11 16.98 3.66
N GLY A 280 16.71 16.57 4.78
CA GLY A 280 15.96 15.95 5.88
C GLY A 280 14.81 16.83 6.37
N ALA A 281 15.08 18.14 6.54
CA ALA A 281 14.07 19.10 6.99
C ALA A 281 12.94 19.30 5.97
N LEU A 282 13.29 19.50 4.70
CA LEU A 282 12.32 19.66 3.62
C LEU A 282 11.46 18.40 3.44
N GLN A 283 12.05 17.20 3.52
CA GLN A 283 11.29 15.96 3.41
C GLN A 283 10.35 15.75 4.59
N ILE A 284 10.79 16.01 5.82
CA ILE A 284 9.89 15.92 6.99
C ILE A 284 8.74 16.92 6.86
N LEU A 285 9.03 18.17 6.53
CA LEU A 285 8.01 19.19 6.33
C LEU A 285 7.01 18.78 5.25
N PHE A 286 7.50 18.26 4.13
CA PHE A 286 6.67 17.78 3.04
C PHE A 286 5.75 16.64 3.49
N GLN A 287 6.26 15.65 4.24
CA GLN A 287 5.45 14.57 4.79
C GLN A 287 4.40 15.08 5.81
N VAL A 288 4.72 16.10 6.61
CA VAL A 288 3.77 16.72 7.55
C VAL A 288 2.62 17.38 6.78
N VAL A 289 2.92 18.13 5.72
CA VAL A 289 1.90 18.76 4.86
C VAL A 289 1.00 17.69 4.25
N LEU A 290 1.57 16.58 3.74
CA LEU A 290 0.78 15.47 3.20
C LEU A 290 -0.17 14.86 4.24
N ILE A 291 0.28 14.64 5.48
CA ILE A 291 -0.55 14.14 6.58
C ILE A 291 -1.71 15.10 6.91
N ILE A 292 -1.44 16.40 6.95
CA ILE A 292 -2.47 17.42 7.22
C ILE A 292 -3.48 17.46 6.07
N SER A 293 -3.02 17.25 4.84
CA SER A 293 -3.83 17.44 3.63
C SER A 293 -4.65 16.22 3.19
N GLY A 294 -4.37 15.02 3.72
CA GLY A 294 -5.12 13.79 3.39
C GLY A 294 -4.74 12.59 4.25
N ASN A 295 -5.58 11.55 4.25
CA ASN A 295 -5.26 10.30 4.96
C ASN A 295 -4.52 9.33 4.02
N LEU A 296 -3.18 9.37 4.02
CA LEU A 296 -2.34 8.47 3.21
C LEU A 296 -1.76 7.29 4.01
N SER A 297 -2.59 6.68 4.88
CA SER A 297 -2.15 5.60 5.79
C SER A 297 -0.96 6.05 6.67
N PHE A 298 -0.18 5.09 7.19
CA PHE A 298 1.06 5.34 7.93
C PHE A 298 2.28 5.57 7.02
N LEU A 299 2.11 5.60 5.68
CA LEU A 299 3.19 5.77 4.71
C LEU A 299 4.01 7.04 4.97
N ASN A 300 3.35 8.17 5.18
CA ASN A 300 4.03 9.45 5.38
C ASN A 300 4.87 9.46 6.66
N TRP A 301 4.33 8.91 7.75
CA TRP A 301 5.03 8.75 9.02
C TRP A 301 6.26 7.86 8.87
N LEU A 302 6.11 6.74 8.17
CA LEU A 302 7.20 5.82 7.89
C LEU A 302 8.29 6.45 7.02
N THR A 303 7.91 7.39 6.15
CA THR A 303 8.83 8.12 5.26
C THR A 303 9.60 9.23 5.97
N MET A 304 9.07 9.76 7.08
CA MET A 304 9.84 10.66 7.96
C MET A 304 11.03 9.94 8.61
N VAL A 305 10.91 8.66 8.96
CA VAL A 305 11.97 7.88 9.64
C VAL A 305 13.32 7.92 8.91
N PRO A 306 13.44 7.52 7.64
CA PRO A 306 14.71 7.60 6.92
C PRO A 306 15.19 9.04 6.72
N SER A 307 14.28 10.03 6.69
CA SER A 307 14.63 11.45 6.61
C SER A 307 15.37 11.95 7.86
N VAL A 308 15.12 11.34 9.02
CA VAL A 308 15.88 11.65 10.25
C VAL A 308 17.37 11.31 10.08
N ALA A 309 17.72 10.33 9.23
CA ALA A 309 19.12 9.92 8.96
C ALA A 309 19.99 10.97 8.28
N CYS A 310 19.37 12.08 7.86
CA CYS A 310 20.05 13.22 7.29
C CYS A 310 20.61 14.20 8.34
N PHE A 311 20.18 14.12 9.60
CA PHE A 311 20.66 15.03 10.65
C PHE A 311 21.80 14.42 11.47
N ASP A 312 22.79 15.25 11.79
CA ASP A 312 23.88 14.92 12.70
C ASP A 312 23.61 15.46 14.12
N ASP A 313 24.43 15.04 15.08
CA ASP A 313 24.34 15.44 16.48
C ASP A 313 24.50 16.95 16.66
N ALA A 314 25.27 17.61 15.79
CA ALA A 314 25.44 19.07 15.82
C ALA A 314 24.11 19.77 15.47
N THR A 315 23.39 19.27 14.47
CA THR A 315 22.10 19.83 14.03
C THR A 315 20.99 19.55 15.05
N LEU A 316 21.00 18.39 15.71
CA LEU A 316 19.98 18.02 16.70
C LEU A 316 20.35 18.41 18.15
N GLY A 317 21.55 18.95 18.38
CA GLY A 317 22.09 19.23 19.71
C GLY A 317 21.32 20.28 20.52
N PHE A 318 20.40 21.02 19.90
CA PHE A 318 19.50 21.95 20.59
C PHE A 318 18.31 21.26 21.27
N LEU A 319 17.94 20.05 20.83
CA LEU A 319 16.81 19.29 21.41
C LEU A 319 17.16 18.61 22.73
N PHE A 320 18.45 18.58 23.11
CA PHE A 320 18.92 17.91 24.30
C PHE A 320 19.40 18.92 25.35
N PRO A 321 19.03 18.73 26.64
CA PRO A 321 19.40 19.66 27.70
C PRO A 321 20.93 19.76 27.84
N SER A 322 21.39 20.98 28.09
CA SER A 322 22.81 21.29 28.33
C SER A 322 23.03 21.35 29.84
N GLY A 323 24.01 20.61 30.36
CA GLY A 323 24.34 20.58 31.78
C GLY A 323 25.40 19.51 32.11
N PRO A 324 26.09 19.62 33.27
CA PRO A 324 27.09 18.64 33.69
C PRO A 324 26.48 17.24 33.78
N GLY A 325 27.03 16.28 33.05
CA GLY A 325 26.51 14.90 33.03
C GLY A 325 25.26 14.69 32.17
N ALA A 326 24.74 15.72 31.49
CA ALA A 326 23.68 15.57 30.49
C ALA A 326 24.17 14.80 29.24
N LEU A 327 23.25 14.30 28.41
CA LEU A 327 23.60 13.53 27.21
C LEU A 327 24.57 14.30 26.29
N LYS A 328 24.28 15.59 26.08
CA LYS A 328 25.08 16.49 25.24
C LYS A 328 26.52 16.63 25.76
N ASP A 329 26.70 16.82 27.07
CA ASP A 329 28.02 16.88 27.72
C ASP A 329 28.80 15.56 27.56
N ARG A 330 28.12 14.41 27.69
CA ARG A 330 28.75 13.09 27.47
C ARG A 330 29.19 12.88 26.02
N VAL A 331 28.38 13.31 25.05
CA VAL A 331 28.71 13.20 23.61
C VAL A 331 29.88 14.11 23.27
N LEU A 332 29.90 15.36 23.76
CA LEU A 332 31.01 16.29 23.56
C LEU A 332 32.32 15.75 24.14
N LYS A 333 32.30 15.21 25.36
CA LYS A 333 33.46 14.55 25.97
C LYS A 333 33.98 13.37 25.13
N LEU A 334 33.08 12.54 24.62
CA LEU A 334 33.46 11.42 23.73
C LEU A 334 34.06 11.91 22.41
N GLN A 335 33.53 12.98 21.84
CA GLN A 335 34.06 13.60 20.62
C GLN A 335 35.46 14.18 20.86
N GLU A 336 35.67 14.86 22.00
CA GLU A 336 36.98 15.39 22.41
C GLU A 336 37.99 14.27 22.67
N GLU A 337 37.62 13.22 23.41
CA GLU A 337 38.46 12.03 23.65
C GLU A 337 38.88 11.39 22.32
N THR A 338 37.94 11.22 21.39
CA THR A 338 38.19 10.67 20.05
C THR A 338 39.11 11.58 19.23
N ALA A 339 38.89 12.90 19.28
CA ALA A 339 39.71 13.89 18.58
C ALA A 339 41.16 13.93 19.11
N ARG A 340 41.36 13.64 20.40
CA ARG A 340 42.67 13.46 21.04
C ARG A 340 43.33 12.11 20.73
N GLY A 341 42.70 11.27 19.90
CA GLY A 341 43.25 10.00 19.44
C GLY A 341 42.96 8.80 20.33
N ALA A 342 42.12 8.94 21.36
CA ALA A 342 41.66 7.80 22.14
C ALA A 342 40.77 6.91 21.26
N ARG A 343 41.31 5.77 20.81
CA ARG A 343 40.54 4.75 20.09
C ARG A 343 40.11 3.67 21.08
N PRO A 344 38.83 3.27 21.09
CA PRO A 344 38.40 2.12 21.87
C PRO A 344 39.17 0.87 21.40
N THR A 345 39.49 -0.02 22.35
CA THR A 345 40.16 -1.28 22.04
C THR A 345 39.25 -2.13 21.14
N LEU A 346 39.76 -2.55 19.98
CA LEU A 346 39.00 -3.37 19.03
C LEU A 346 38.83 -4.78 19.59
N ARG A 347 37.73 -5.02 20.29
CA ARG A 347 37.31 -6.36 20.70
C ARG A 347 36.85 -7.18 19.49
N TYR A 348 37.00 -8.49 19.52
CA TYR A 348 36.57 -9.42 18.45
C TYR A 348 35.12 -9.15 17.99
N GLY A 349 34.20 -8.89 18.92
CA GLY A 349 32.81 -8.54 18.61
C GLY A 349 32.63 -7.28 17.75
N CYS A 350 33.53 -6.29 17.89
CA CYS A 350 33.52 -5.09 17.05
C CYS A 350 33.94 -5.40 15.60
N MET A 351 34.90 -6.32 15.41
CA MET A 351 35.33 -6.77 14.09
C MET A 351 34.23 -7.56 13.38
N VAL A 352 33.59 -8.50 14.09
CA VAL A 352 32.44 -9.26 13.55
C VAL A 352 31.32 -8.32 13.12
N ARG A 353 30.95 -7.35 13.98
CA ARG A 353 29.92 -6.36 13.64
C ARG A 353 30.30 -5.53 12.42
N ARG A 354 31.56 -5.09 12.31
CA ARG A 354 32.05 -4.36 11.14
C ARG A 354 31.95 -5.20 9.87
N ALA A 355 32.34 -6.48 9.93
CA ALA A 355 32.20 -7.41 8.80
C ALA A 355 30.73 -7.59 8.38
N VAL A 356 29.82 -7.78 9.34
CA VAL A 356 28.38 -7.90 9.09
C VAL A 356 27.83 -6.63 8.43
N HIS A 357 28.19 -5.43 8.90
CA HIS A 357 27.74 -4.20 8.26
C HIS A 357 28.31 -4.01 6.86
N VAL A 358 29.57 -4.39 6.61
CA VAL A 358 30.17 -4.35 5.26
C VAL A 358 29.44 -5.31 4.33
N ALA A 359 29.18 -6.55 4.78
CA ALA A 359 28.41 -7.53 4.03
C ALA A 359 26.98 -7.02 3.73
N LEU A 360 26.32 -6.38 4.69
CA LEU A 360 25.03 -5.72 4.51
C LEU A 360 25.11 -4.61 3.44
N GLY A 361 26.14 -3.76 3.49
CA GLY A 361 26.35 -2.71 2.50
C GLY A 361 26.52 -3.27 1.08
N VAL A 362 27.32 -4.33 0.93
CA VAL A 362 27.50 -5.04 -0.35
C VAL A 362 26.18 -5.64 -0.83
N LEU A 363 25.42 -6.29 0.06
CA LEU A 363 24.12 -6.87 -0.26
C LEU A 363 23.12 -5.79 -0.74
N VAL A 364 23.00 -4.68 -0.01
CA VAL A 364 22.10 -3.57 -0.37
C VAL A 364 22.52 -2.95 -1.71
N ALA A 365 23.82 -2.76 -1.95
CA ALA A 365 24.32 -2.24 -3.22
C ALA A 365 23.99 -3.18 -4.39
N TRP A 366 24.20 -4.49 -4.20
CA TRP A 366 23.89 -5.50 -5.21
C TRP A 366 22.39 -5.57 -5.52
N LEU A 367 21.53 -5.59 -4.49
CA LEU A 367 20.08 -5.57 -4.65
C LEU A 367 19.55 -4.25 -5.24
N SER A 368 20.32 -3.16 -5.13
CA SER A 368 19.94 -1.85 -5.70
C SER A 368 20.12 -1.77 -7.22
N VAL A 369 20.92 -2.65 -7.84
CA VAL A 369 21.15 -2.65 -9.30
C VAL A 369 19.85 -2.71 -10.11
N PRO A 370 18.95 -3.71 -9.94
CA PRO A 370 17.70 -3.75 -10.69
C PRO A 370 16.78 -2.54 -10.41
N VAL A 371 16.83 -2.02 -9.18
CA VAL A 371 16.03 -0.84 -8.79
C VAL A 371 16.52 0.42 -9.51
N VAL A 372 17.82 0.64 -9.59
CA VAL A 372 18.41 1.76 -10.32
C VAL A 372 18.11 1.64 -11.81
N ILE A 373 18.24 0.45 -12.39
CA ILE A 373 17.87 0.20 -13.80
C ILE A 373 16.39 0.55 -14.04
N ASN A 374 15.49 0.16 -13.13
CA ASN A 374 14.07 0.50 -13.23
C ASN A 374 13.79 2.01 -13.08
N LEU A 375 14.50 2.72 -12.21
CA LEU A 375 14.37 4.18 -12.06
C LEU A 375 14.85 4.93 -13.31
N LEU A 376 15.92 4.44 -13.94
CA LEU A 376 16.44 5.00 -15.19
C LEU A 376 15.59 4.63 -16.40
N SER A 377 14.80 3.56 -16.31
CA SER A 377 13.92 3.11 -17.39
C SER A 377 12.79 4.12 -17.67
N PRO A 378 12.45 4.39 -18.96
CA PRO A 378 11.28 5.18 -19.30
C PRO A 378 9.95 4.50 -18.92
N THR A 379 9.94 3.17 -18.82
CA THR A 379 8.77 2.34 -18.44
C THR A 379 8.92 1.81 -17.02
N GLN A 380 9.16 2.72 -16.07
CA GLN A 380 9.33 2.38 -14.65
C GLN A 380 8.13 1.59 -14.11
N VAL A 381 8.40 0.46 -13.46
CA VAL A 381 7.38 -0.32 -12.74
C VAL A 381 7.33 0.09 -11.27
N MET A 382 6.11 0.28 -10.76
CA MET A 382 5.84 0.83 -9.42
C MET A 382 5.69 -0.27 -8.36
N ASN A 383 6.09 0.03 -7.12
CA ASN A 383 5.87 -0.82 -5.94
C ASN A 383 6.25 -2.29 -6.17
N THR A 384 7.35 -2.51 -6.89
CA THR A 384 7.80 -3.85 -7.29
C THR A 384 8.93 -4.29 -6.36
N SER A 385 8.80 -5.53 -5.87
CA SER A 385 9.93 -6.25 -5.30
C SER A 385 10.63 -7.05 -6.39
N PHE A 386 11.95 -6.88 -6.49
CA PHE A 386 12.79 -7.64 -7.41
C PHE A 386 13.40 -8.88 -6.75
N ASN A 387 13.09 -9.14 -5.47
CA ASN A 387 13.63 -10.28 -4.72
C ASN A 387 12.59 -10.91 -3.77
N PRO A 388 12.77 -12.19 -3.40
CA PRO A 388 11.85 -12.89 -2.49
C PRO A 388 11.81 -12.27 -1.09
N LEU A 389 12.90 -11.65 -0.66
CA LEU A 389 13.02 -11.03 0.66
C LEU A 389 12.27 -9.69 0.76
N ARG A 390 11.86 -9.09 -0.36
CA ARG A 390 11.21 -7.77 -0.45
C ARG A 390 11.98 -6.65 0.25
N ILE A 391 13.31 -6.74 0.20
CA ILE A 391 14.24 -5.72 0.73
C ILE A 391 14.82 -4.99 -0.46
N VAL A 392 14.89 -3.66 -0.44
CA VAL A 392 15.28 -2.82 -1.59
C VAL A 392 14.25 -2.87 -2.73
N ASN A 393 13.16 -2.13 -2.56
CA ASN A 393 12.06 -2.05 -3.53
C ASN A 393 12.06 -0.72 -4.31
N THR A 394 11.21 -0.66 -5.35
CA THR A 394 10.81 0.61 -5.97
C THR A 394 9.55 1.12 -5.29
N TYR A 395 9.46 2.44 -5.11
CA TYR A 395 8.29 3.09 -4.53
C TYR A 395 7.71 4.08 -5.53
N GLY A 396 6.39 4.11 -5.63
CA GLY A 396 5.69 5.16 -6.35
C GLY A 396 4.27 5.27 -5.85
N ALA A 397 3.76 6.49 -5.85
CA ALA A 397 2.41 6.80 -5.43
C ALA A 397 1.77 7.78 -6.43
N PHE A 398 0.52 7.53 -6.78
CA PHE A 398 -0.31 8.46 -7.56
C PHE A 398 0.28 8.92 -8.90
N GLY A 399 0.96 8.02 -9.62
CA GLY A 399 1.44 8.32 -10.98
C GLY A 399 0.31 8.67 -11.95
N SER A 400 -0.89 8.11 -11.72
CA SER A 400 -2.14 8.48 -12.39
C SER A 400 -3.17 8.97 -11.37
N ILE A 401 -3.96 9.97 -11.75
CA ILE A 401 -4.97 10.60 -10.89
C ILE A 401 -6.35 10.43 -11.52
N THR A 402 -7.28 9.84 -10.76
CA THR A 402 -8.68 9.80 -11.17
C THR A 402 -9.28 11.21 -11.11
N LYS A 403 -10.06 11.56 -12.14
CA LYS A 403 -10.74 12.87 -12.26
C LYS A 403 -12.15 12.89 -11.69
N GLU A 404 -12.74 11.71 -11.50
CA GLU A 404 -14.05 11.55 -10.88
C GLU A 404 -13.93 10.60 -9.69
N ARG A 405 -14.63 10.91 -8.60
CA ARG A 405 -14.76 10.01 -7.47
C ARG A 405 -15.98 9.12 -7.66
N THR A 406 -15.75 7.83 -7.84
CA THR A 406 -16.80 6.81 -7.81
C THR A 406 -16.67 5.99 -6.54
N GLU A 407 -17.80 5.50 -6.04
CA GLU A 407 -17.87 4.73 -4.81
C GLU A 407 -18.88 3.60 -4.96
N VAL A 408 -18.53 2.43 -4.46
CA VAL A 408 -19.47 1.31 -4.32
C VAL A 408 -20.09 1.39 -2.93
N ILE A 409 -21.42 1.35 -2.88
CA ILE A 409 -22.23 1.31 -1.66
C ILE A 409 -22.88 -0.07 -1.58
N LEU A 410 -22.58 -0.80 -0.51
CA LEU A 410 -23.19 -2.09 -0.23
C LEU A 410 -24.54 -1.85 0.45
N GLN A 411 -25.58 -2.49 -0.05
CA GLN A 411 -26.92 -2.36 0.48
C GLN A 411 -27.50 -3.74 0.79
N GLY A 412 -28.23 -3.85 1.90
CA GLY A 412 -29.00 -5.04 2.25
C GLY A 412 -30.49 -4.77 2.25
N THR A 413 -31.29 -5.80 2.04
CA THR A 413 -32.74 -5.76 2.23
C THR A 413 -33.28 -7.06 2.86
N ALA A 414 -34.26 -6.92 3.75
CA ALA A 414 -35.01 -8.04 4.30
C ALA A 414 -36.20 -8.46 3.41
N SER A 415 -36.49 -7.72 2.33
CA SER A 415 -37.61 -8.00 1.44
C SER A 415 -37.54 -9.42 0.85
N PRO A 416 -38.68 -10.10 0.71
CA PRO A 416 -38.70 -11.46 0.17
C PRO A 416 -38.22 -11.52 -1.29
N ASN A 417 -38.48 -10.46 -2.06
CA ASN A 417 -38.04 -10.33 -3.44
C ASN A 417 -37.32 -8.99 -3.63
N ALA A 418 -36.09 -9.05 -4.16
CA ALA A 418 -35.22 -7.91 -4.42
C ALA A 418 -35.74 -6.95 -5.51
N SER A 419 -36.62 -7.41 -6.39
CA SER A 419 -37.14 -6.64 -7.52
C SER A 419 -38.45 -5.90 -7.21
N LEU A 420 -38.96 -6.02 -5.98
CA LEU A 420 -40.17 -5.33 -5.57
C LEU A 420 -39.93 -3.80 -5.55
N PRO A 421 -40.85 -2.98 -6.12
CA PRO A 421 -40.69 -1.53 -6.14
C PRO A 421 -40.63 -0.88 -4.76
N ASP A 422 -41.28 -1.49 -3.77
CA ASP A 422 -41.33 -1.09 -2.36
C ASP A 422 -40.23 -1.73 -1.51
N ALA A 423 -39.30 -2.49 -2.12
CA ALA A 423 -38.17 -3.06 -1.40
C ALA A 423 -37.29 -1.93 -0.82
N VAL A 424 -37.21 -1.88 0.51
CA VAL A 424 -36.36 -0.93 1.22
C VAL A 424 -34.94 -1.49 1.26
N TRP A 425 -34.00 -0.73 0.71
CA TRP A 425 -32.58 -1.04 0.69
C TRP A 425 -31.85 -0.12 1.66
N GLU A 426 -31.14 -0.71 2.62
CA GLU A 426 -30.42 0.01 3.66
C GLU A 426 -28.91 -0.04 3.41
N ASP A 427 -28.23 1.10 3.53
CA ASP A 427 -26.79 1.25 3.27
C ASP A 427 -25.97 0.65 4.44
N TYR A 428 -24.98 -0.19 4.12
CA TYR A 428 -23.90 -0.50 5.04
C TYR A 428 -22.88 0.64 5.04
N GLU A 429 -22.50 1.15 6.21
CA GLU A 429 -21.53 2.24 6.32
C GLU A 429 -20.16 1.72 6.76
N PHE A 430 -19.13 2.16 6.04
CA PHE A 430 -17.72 1.92 6.38
C PHE A 430 -17.22 2.96 7.38
N LYS A 431 -16.10 2.71 8.06
CA LYS A 431 -15.59 3.57 9.15
C LYS A 431 -15.18 4.97 8.70
N CYS A 432 -14.66 5.08 7.48
CA CYS A 432 -14.01 6.29 6.99
C CYS A 432 -14.28 6.59 5.52
N LYS A 433 -14.34 5.56 4.68
CA LYS A 433 -14.66 5.67 3.26
C LYS A 433 -15.98 6.43 3.07
N PRO A 434 -16.08 7.40 2.15
CA PRO A 434 -17.32 8.11 1.87
C PRO A 434 -18.51 7.17 1.62
N GLY A 435 -19.62 7.50 2.30
CA GLY A 435 -20.90 6.78 2.31
C GLY A 435 -22.02 7.80 2.44
N ASP A 436 -22.62 7.93 3.62
CA ASP A 436 -23.61 8.98 3.90
C ASP A 436 -23.12 10.39 3.48
N PRO A 437 -23.87 11.12 2.61
CA PRO A 437 -23.54 12.50 2.23
C PRO A 437 -23.47 13.51 3.37
N GLY A 438 -24.19 13.26 4.47
CA GLY A 438 -24.14 14.07 5.70
C GLY A 438 -22.86 13.85 6.51
N ARG A 439 -22.14 12.74 6.27
CA ARG A 439 -20.98 12.37 7.06
C ARG A 439 -19.75 13.19 6.66
N ARG A 440 -19.19 13.88 7.66
CA ARG A 440 -17.91 14.58 7.53
C ARG A 440 -16.79 13.57 7.20
N PRO A 441 -15.84 13.91 6.29
CA PRO A 441 -14.64 13.09 6.08
C PRO A 441 -13.87 12.85 7.38
N CYS A 442 -13.27 11.67 7.55
CA CYS A 442 -12.63 11.30 8.82
C CYS A 442 -11.17 11.78 8.91
N LEU A 443 -10.67 11.91 10.14
CA LEU A 443 -9.25 12.07 10.43
C LEU A 443 -8.76 10.78 11.09
N ILE A 444 -7.95 9.98 10.39
CA ILE A 444 -7.50 8.66 10.91
C ILE A 444 -6.00 8.51 11.04
N SER A 445 -5.20 9.42 10.50
CA SER A 445 -3.74 9.32 10.61
C SER A 445 -3.29 9.19 12.08
N PRO A 446 -2.40 8.24 12.43
CA PRO A 446 -1.61 7.35 11.55
C PRO A 446 -2.30 6.02 11.19
N TYR A 447 -3.50 5.76 11.71
CA TYR A 447 -4.21 4.50 11.49
C TYR A 447 -4.74 4.34 10.05
N HIS A 448 -5.00 3.09 9.67
CA HIS A 448 -5.41 2.72 8.31
C HIS A 448 -6.47 1.61 8.32
N HIS A 449 -7.69 1.95 7.90
CA HIS A 449 -8.73 0.97 7.64
C HIS A 449 -8.50 0.32 6.27
N ARG A 450 -8.02 -0.93 6.28
CA ARG A 450 -7.69 -1.68 5.06
C ARG A 450 -8.91 -1.85 4.14
N LEU A 451 -10.04 -2.27 4.71
CA LEU A 451 -11.27 -2.51 3.95
C LEU A 451 -11.76 -1.24 3.23
N ASP A 452 -11.82 -0.11 3.94
CA ASP A 452 -12.18 1.20 3.39
C ASP A 452 -11.31 1.60 2.19
N TRP A 453 -10.00 1.34 2.27
CA TRP A 453 -9.07 1.63 1.20
C TRP A 453 -9.20 0.66 0.02
N LEU A 454 -9.44 -0.63 0.29
CA LEU A 454 -9.70 -1.61 -0.76
C LEU A 454 -10.98 -1.31 -1.54
N MET A 455 -12.02 -0.83 -0.86
CA MET A 455 -13.25 -0.38 -1.51
C MET A 455 -13.03 0.79 -2.47
N TRP A 456 -12.08 1.68 -2.19
CA TRP A 456 -11.70 2.74 -3.14
C TRP A 456 -11.10 2.17 -4.43
N PHE A 457 -10.25 1.14 -4.34
CA PHE A 457 -9.75 0.44 -5.54
C PHE A 457 -10.87 -0.29 -6.29
N ALA A 458 -11.76 -0.99 -5.56
CA ALA A 458 -12.87 -1.70 -6.15
C ALA A 458 -13.76 -0.78 -6.99
N ALA A 459 -13.98 0.47 -6.54
CA ALA A 459 -14.83 1.42 -7.25
C ALA A 459 -14.32 1.86 -8.63
N PHE A 460 -13.06 1.59 -8.98
CA PHE A 460 -12.48 1.83 -10.30
C PHE A 460 -12.49 0.62 -11.23
N GLN A 461 -12.73 -0.56 -10.69
CA GLN A 461 -12.68 -1.82 -11.40
C GLN A 461 -14.07 -2.45 -11.39
N THR A 462 -14.16 -3.69 -11.87
CA THR A 462 -15.39 -4.47 -11.79
C THR A 462 -15.32 -5.49 -10.65
N TYR A 463 -16.46 -6.04 -10.25
CA TYR A 463 -16.51 -7.01 -9.15
C TYR A 463 -15.82 -8.34 -9.53
N GLU A 464 -15.73 -8.68 -10.81
CA GLU A 464 -15.01 -9.86 -11.30
C GLU A 464 -13.50 -9.76 -11.08
N HIS A 465 -12.95 -8.54 -11.10
CA HIS A 465 -11.55 -8.29 -10.75
C HIS A 465 -11.33 -8.18 -9.23
N ASN A 466 -12.41 -8.02 -8.46
CA ASN A 466 -12.41 -7.81 -7.01
C ASN A 466 -13.32 -8.81 -6.31
N GLU A 467 -13.11 -10.11 -6.57
CA GLU A 467 -13.99 -11.19 -6.12
C GLU A 467 -14.19 -11.25 -4.60
N TRP A 468 -13.24 -10.70 -3.84
CA TRP A 468 -13.34 -10.52 -2.40
C TRP A 468 -14.56 -9.71 -1.98
N ILE A 469 -15.10 -8.83 -2.85
CA ILE A 469 -16.32 -8.07 -2.56
C ILE A 469 -17.56 -8.96 -2.56
N ILE A 470 -17.58 -10.02 -3.40
CA ILE A 470 -18.64 -11.02 -3.43
C ILE A 470 -18.52 -11.94 -2.22
N HIS A 471 -17.29 -12.28 -1.82
CA HIS A 471 -17.04 -12.97 -0.55
C HIS A 471 -17.57 -12.15 0.65
N LEU A 472 -17.27 -10.84 0.68
CA LEU A 472 -17.80 -9.93 1.69
C LEU A 472 -19.33 -9.87 1.66
N ALA A 473 -19.96 -9.79 0.48
CA ALA A 473 -21.41 -9.81 0.35
C ALA A 473 -22.03 -11.09 0.94
N GLY A 474 -21.43 -12.26 0.69
CA GLY A 474 -21.85 -13.53 1.31
C GLY A 474 -21.73 -13.50 2.84
N LYS A 475 -20.66 -12.91 3.37
CA LYS A 475 -20.48 -12.72 4.82
C LYS A 475 -21.51 -11.76 5.43
N LEU A 476 -21.90 -10.70 4.72
CA LEU A 476 -22.97 -9.79 5.15
C LEU A 476 -24.35 -10.46 5.12
N LEU A 477 -24.61 -11.32 4.12
CA LEU A 477 -25.84 -12.12 4.01
C LEU A 477 -25.99 -13.12 5.18
N ALA A 478 -24.87 -13.60 5.72
CA ALA A 478 -24.84 -14.45 6.90
C ALA A 478 -24.71 -13.67 8.23
N ASN A 479 -24.65 -12.33 8.17
CA ASN A 479 -24.47 -11.48 9.35
C ASN A 479 -23.21 -11.84 10.19
N ASP A 480 -22.14 -12.26 9.51
CA ASP A 480 -20.88 -12.73 10.14
C ASP A 480 -20.25 -11.64 11.02
N ALA A 481 -20.11 -11.93 12.31
CA ALA A 481 -19.62 -10.96 13.30
C ALA A 481 -18.22 -10.38 12.96
N THR A 482 -17.35 -11.18 12.35
CA THR A 482 -15.99 -10.74 12.00
C THR A 482 -16.01 -9.73 10.87
N ALA A 483 -16.75 -10.02 9.79
CA ALA A 483 -16.92 -9.11 8.67
C ALA A 483 -17.60 -7.80 9.10
N LEU A 484 -18.63 -7.89 9.94
CA LEU A 484 -19.36 -6.73 10.44
C LEU A 484 -18.53 -5.84 11.36
N SER A 485 -17.56 -6.40 12.10
CA SER A 485 -16.63 -5.62 12.94
C SER A 485 -15.76 -4.63 12.15
N LEU A 486 -15.61 -4.86 10.84
CA LEU A 486 -14.88 -3.98 9.92
C LEU A 486 -15.72 -2.78 9.48
N LEU A 487 -17.04 -2.84 9.61
CA LEU A 487 -17.97 -1.77 9.25
C LEU A 487 -18.27 -0.85 10.44
N ALA A 488 -18.80 0.33 10.15
CA ALA A 488 -19.26 1.28 11.17
C ALA A 488 -20.74 1.07 11.52
N LEU A 489 -21.57 0.80 10.51
CA LEU A 489 -23.01 0.58 10.69
C LEU A 489 -23.42 -0.71 9.98
N ASN A 490 -24.08 -1.58 10.74
CA ASN A 490 -24.87 -2.68 10.20
C ASN A 490 -26.36 -2.31 10.36
N PRO A 491 -27.11 -2.08 9.26
CA PRO A 491 -28.54 -1.78 9.34
C PRO A 491 -29.39 -2.96 9.86
N PHE A 492 -28.86 -4.19 9.80
CA PHE A 492 -29.52 -5.41 10.28
C PHE A 492 -29.04 -5.83 11.67
N LYS A 493 -28.35 -4.95 12.40
CA LYS A 493 -27.95 -5.23 13.77
C LYS A 493 -29.19 -5.50 14.63
N ASP A 494 -29.13 -6.56 15.43
CA ASP A 494 -30.24 -7.01 16.29
C ASP A 494 -31.53 -7.38 15.53
N ARG A 495 -31.43 -7.61 14.20
CA ARG A 495 -32.52 -8.07 13.32
C ARG A 495 -32.11 -9.34 12.59
N ALA A 496 -33.07 -9.96 11.90
CA ALA A 496 -32.76 -11.05 10.98
C ALA A 496 -31.77 -10.57 9.89
N PRO A 497 -30.83 -11.44 9.46
CA PRO A 497 -29.91 -11.13 8.36
C PRO A 497 -30.66 -10.71 7.08
N PRO A 498 -30.04 -9.87 6.22
CA PRO A 498 -30.67 -9.49 4.96
C PRO A 498 -30.85 -10.74 4.07
N ARG A 499 -31.95 -10.77 3.31
CA ARG A 499 -32.20 -11.82 2.33
C ARG A 499 -31.42 -11.60 1.04
N TRP A 500 -31.15 -10.33 0.74
CA TRP A 500 -30.44 -9.90 -0.45
C TRP A 500 -29.42 -8.82 -0.12
N VAL A 501 -28.26 -8.90 -0.75
CA VAL A 501 -27.24 -7.85 -0.73
C VAL A 501 -26.92 -7.45 -2.17
N ARG A 502 -26.78 -6.15 -2.43
CA ARG A 502 -26.37 -5.61 -3.73
C ARG A 502 -25.28 -4.58 -3.58
N GLY A 503 -24.56 -4.33 -4.67
CA GLY A 503 -23.60 -3.25 -4.79
C GLY A 503 -24.13 -2.19 -5.73
N GLU A 504 -24.21 -0.94 -5.27
CA GLU A 504 -24.65 0.20 -6.08
C GLU A 504 -23.47 1.14 -6.33
N HIS A 505 -23.37 1.64 -7.56
CA HIS A 505 -22.28 2.52 -7.97
C HIS A 505 -22.77 3.96 -8.00
N TYR A 506 -22.03 4.83 -7.33
CA TYR A 506 -22.35 6.24 -7.18
C TYR A 506 -21.15 7.10 -7.55
N ARG A 507 -21.42 8.24 -8.17
CA ARG A 507 -20.47 9.34 -8.31
C ARG A 507 -20.62 10.29 -7.13
N TYR A 508 -19.51 10.59 -6.46
CA TYR A 508 -19.43 11.54 -5.36
C TYR A 508 -18.71 12.81 -5.79
N LYS A 509 -19.13 13.94 -5.25
CA LYS A 509 -18.43 15.23 -5.31
C LYS A 509 -18.49 15.91 -3.96
N PHE A 510 -17.47 16.68 -3.60
CA PHE A 510 -17.55 17.55 -2.45
C PHE A 510 -18.66 18.58 -2.66
N SER A 511 -19.45 18.81 -1.62
CA SER A 511 -20.34 19.96 -1.58
C SER A 511 -19.53 21.26 -1.61
N ARG A 512 -20.16 22.38 -1.94
CA ARG A 512 -19.50 23.70 -1.92
C ARG A 512 -19.67 24.31 -0.53
N PRO A 513 -18.58 24.73 0.16
CA PRO A 513 -18.70 25.54 1.37
C PRO A 513 -19.59 26.76 1.13
N GLY A 514 -20.53 27.03 2.03
CA GLY A 514 -21.52 28.12 1.87
C GLY A 514 -22.61 27.87 0.81
N GLY A 515 -22.58 26.74 0.10
CA GLY A 515 -23.64 26.35 -0.83
C GLY A 515 -24.82 25.66 -0.15
N GLN A 516 -25.93 25.51 -0.88
CA GLN A 516 -27.19 24.91 -0.36
C GLN A 516 -27.00 23.53 0.29
N HIS A 517 -26.18 22.66 -0.32
CA HIS A 517 -25.92 21.32 0.22
C HIS A 517 -25.16 21.38 1.55
N ALA A 518 -24.14 22.24 1.67
CA ALA A 518 -23.38 22.41 2.90
C ALA A 518 -24.23 23.08 3.99
N ALA A 519 -25.11 24.02 3.63
CA ALA A 519 -26.08 24.62 4.55
C ALA A 519 -27.07 23.58 5.12
N ALA A 520 -27.40 22.54 4.32
CA ALA A 520 -28.17 21.38 4.76
C ALA A 520 -27.34 20.31 5.49
N GLY A 521 -26.11 20.62 5.91
CA GLY A 521 -25.21 19.71 6.63
C GLY A 521 -24.52 18.64 5.76
N LYS A 522 -24.65 18.69 4.43
CA LYS A 522 -24.05 17.70 3.52
C LYS A 522 -22.62 18.07 3.14
N TRP A 523 -21.70 17.14 3.36
CA TRP A 523 -20.30 17.24 2.93
C TRP A 523 -20.10 16.73 1.50
N TRP A 524 -20.98 15.84 1.06
CA TRP A 524 -20.93 15.24 -0.26
C TRP A 524 -22.22 15.46 -1.04
N VAL A 525 -22.09 15.38 -2.36
CA VAL A 525 -23.19 15.26 -3.30
C VAL A 525 -22.99 13.93 -4.03
N ARG A 526 -23.94 13.00 -3.87
CA ARG A 526 -23.90 11.69 -4.54
C ARG A 526 -24.95 11.58 -5.63
N LYS A 527 -24.59 10.97 -6.76
CA LYS A 527 -25.48 10.63 -7.87
C LYS A 527 -25.31 9.16 -8.23
N LYS A 528 -26.40 8.39 -8.26
CA LYS A 528 -26.38 6.99 -8.71
C LYS A 528 -26.01 6.94 -10.20
N ILE A 529 -25.04 6.09 -10.54
CA ILE A 529 -24.61 5.89 -11.94
C ILE A 529 -25.02 4.52 -12.49
N GLY A 530 -25.17 3.50 -11.63
CA GLY A 530 -25.64 2.18 -12.05
C GLY A 530 -25.47 1.13 -10.95
N ALA A 531 -25.86 -0.10 -11.22
CA ALA A 531 -25.54 -1.23 -10.36
C ALA A 531 -24.07 -1.62 -10.53
N TYR A 532 -23.40 -1.93 -9.42
CA TYR A 532 -22.05 -2.47 -9.42
C TYR A 532 -22.08 -4.00 -9.52
N PHE A 533 -22.89 -4.67 -8.70
CA PHE A 533 -23.25 -6.08 -8.85
C PHE A 533 -24.74 -6.27 -8.50
N PRO A 534 -25.44 -7.26 -9.11
CA PRO A 534 -26.88 -7.44 -8.93
C PRO A 534 -27.23 -7.84 -7.49
N PRO A 535 -28.52 -7.82 -7.09
CA PRO A 535 -28.94 -8.46 -5.85
C PRO A 535 -28.52 -9.93 -5.80
N LEU A 536 -27.80 -10.31 -4.75
CA LEU A 536 -27.32 -11.67 -4.48
C LEU A 536 -28.02 -12.19 -3.23
N SER A 537 -28.48 -13.44 -3.26
CA SER A 537 -28.87 -14.17 -2.06
C SER A 537 -27.79 -15.17 -1.65
N LEU A 538 -27.83 -15.62 -0.40
CA LEU A 538 -26.87 -16.60 0.11
C LEU A 538 -26.93 -17.92 -0.70
N ARG A 539 -28.12 -18.28 -1.19
CA ARG A 539 -28.33 -19.48 -2.03
C ARG A 539 -27.65 -19.36 -3.38
N ASP A 540 -27.75 -18.20 -4.03
CA ASP A 540 -27.13 -17.94 -5.34
C ASP A 540 -25.60 -18.02 -5.28
N LEU A 541 -25.03 -17.71 -4.11
CA LEU A 541 -23.59 -17.71 -3.87
C LEU A 541 -23.01 -19.09 -3.55
N LYS A 542 -23.83 -20.13 -3.37
CA LYS A 542 -23.37 -21.46 -2.95
C LYS A 542 -22.35 -22.08 -3.91
N ASP A 543 -22.66 -22.10 -5.21
CA ASP A 543 -21.77 -22.65 -6.22
C ASP A 543 -20.55 -21.75 -6.45
N TYR A 544 -20.72 -20.43 -6.32
CA TYR A 544 -19.61 -19.48 -6.42
C TYR A 544 -18.58 -19.70 -5.32
N PHE A 545 -19.00 -19.80 -4.05
CA PHE A 545 -18.10 -20.08 -2.92
C PHE A 545 -17.42 -21.44 -3.06
N ARG A 546 -18.16 -22.47 -3.50
CA ARG A 546 -17.60 -23.81 -3.76
C ARG A 546 -16.52 -23.75 -4.84
N SER A 547 -16.75 -23.04 -5.94
CA SER A 547 -15.79 -22.94 -7.05
C SER A 547 -14.46 -22.27 -6.66
N ARG A 548 -14.48 -21.47 -5.58
CA ARG A 548 -13.31 -20.75 -5.05
C ARG A 548 -12.71 -21.40 -3.81
N GLU A 549 -13.25 -22.55 -3.41
CA GLU A 549 -12.85 -23.28 -2.20
C GLU A 549 -12.96 -22.40 -0.93
N TRP A 550 -13.92 -21.47 -0.91
CA TRP A 550 -14.16 -20.60 0.24
C TRP A 550 -15.13 -21.26 1.23
N PRO A 551 -14.92 -21.08 2.54
CA PRO A 551 -15.89 -21.52 3.55
C PRO A 551 -17.24 -20.87 3.29
N TYR A 552 -18.28 -21.68 3.13
CA TYR A 552 -19.63 -21.17 2.93
C TYR A 552 -20.11 -20.48 4.22
N PRO A 553 -20.59 -19.23 4.17
CA PRO A 553 -21.02 -18.50 5.36
C PRO A 553 -22.29 -19.15 5.93
N GLU A 554 -22.26 -19.46 7.23
CA GLU A 554 -23.44 -19.90 7.97
C GLU A 554 -24.01 -18.70 8.74
N PRO A 555 -25.33 -18.49 8.75
CA PRO A 555 -25.94 -17.43 9.54
C PRO A 555 -25.64 -17.62 11.03
N ASP A 556 -25.12 -16.57 11.67
CA ASP A 556 -24.91 -16.52 13.13
C ASP A 556 -26.24 -16.52 13.91
#